data_AF-A0A1T4L9C4-F1
#
_entry.id   AF-A0A1T4L9C4-F1
#
_cell.length_a   1.000
_cell.length_b   1.000
_cell.length_c   1.000
_cell.angle_alpha   90.00
_cell.angle_beta   90.00
_cell.angle_gamma   90.00
#
_symmetry.space_group_name_H-M   'P 1'
#
loop_
_entity.id
_entity.type
_entity.pdbx_description
1 polymer ?
#
loop_
_entity_poly.entity_id
_entity_poly.type
_entity_poly.pdbx_seq_one_letter_code
_entity_poly.pdbx_strand_id
1 'polypeptide(L)' 'MSENIKRCLDLANLITKKSVFLFGPRQTGKSTLINTELSETFALSWNLLKGKLRLEVQRNPSYLTEQV' A
#
# COMPACT_ATOMS: atom_id res chain seq x y z
N MET A 1 -17.88 -17.57 2.31
CA MET A 1 -17.57 -16.31 1.61
C MET A 1 -17.96 -15.19 2.57
N SER A 2 -17.01 -14.53 3.22
CA SER A 2 -17.33 -13.46 4.18
C SER A 2 -17.74 -12.21 3.41
N GLU A 3 -18.87 -11.63 3.79
CA GLU A 3 -19.36 -10.36 3.25
C GLU A 3 -18.31 -9.27 3.53
N ASN A 4 -17.83 -8.60 2.47
CA ASN A 4 -16.85 -7.53 2.62
C ASN A 4 -17.55 -6.32 3.22
N ILE A 5 -17.21 -5.98 4.46
CA ILE A 5 -17.73 -4.78 5.13
C ILE A 5 -17.35 -3.56 4.30
N LYS A 6 -18.35 -2.85 3.78
CA LYS A 6 -18.14 -1.61 3.03
C LYS A 6 -17.45 -0.58 3.92
N ARG A 7 -16.27 -0.14 3.50
CA ARG A 7 -15.49 0.87 4.19
C ARG A 7 -16.06 2.25 3.86
N CYS A 8 -16.06 3.16 4.83
CA CYS A 8 -16.54 4.54 4.63
C CYS A 8 -15.51 5.46 3.96
N LEU A 9 -14.23 5.06 3.97
CA LEU A 9 -13.13 5.80 3.37
C LEU A 9 -13.00 5.40 1.89
N ASP A 10 -13.29 6.33 0.98
CA ASP A 10 -13.01 6.19 -0.45
C ASP A 10 -11.53 6.46 -0.72
N LEU A 11 -10.71 5.42 -0.67
CA LEU A 11 -9.26 5.57 -0.77
C LEU A 11 -8.84 5.88 -2.21
N ALA A 12 -9.51 5.30 -3.20
CA ALA A 12 -9.24 5.49 -4.63
C ALA A 12 -9.34 6.96 -5.04
N ASN A 13 -10.38 7.68 -4.61
CA ASN A 13 -10.51 9.10 -4.94
C ASN A 13 -9.49 9.97 -4.18
N LEU A 14 -9.22 9.66 -2.91
CA LEU A 14 -8.31 10.46 -2.08
C LEU A 14 -6.87 10.51 -2.64
N ILE A 15 -6.37 9.38 -3.16
CA ILE A 15 -5.00 9.30 -3.69
C ILE A 15 -4.80 10.07 -4.99
N THR A 16 -5.85 10.33 -5.76
CA THR A 16 -5.75 11.10 -7.02
C THR A 16 -5.35 12.55 -6.79
N LYS A 17 -5.62 13.08 -5.59
CA LYS A 17 -5.41 14.50 -5.27
C LYS A 17 -4.10 14.76 -4.54
N LYS A 18 -3.60 13.76 -3.80
CA LYS A 18 -2.43 13.91 -2.93
C LYS A 18 -1.90 12.55 -2.48
N SER A 19 -0.63 12.55 -2.08
CA SER A 19 -0.03 11.47 -1.30
C SER A 19 -0.68 11.39 0.08
N VAL A 20 -1.01 10.18 0.53
CA VAL A 20 -1.66 9.94 1.82
C VAL A 20 -0.92 8.89 2.63
N PHE A 21 -0.90 9.06 3.94
CA PHE A 21 -0.48 8.02 4.88
C PHE A 21 -1.71 7.35 5.48
N LEU A 22 -1.81 6.03 5.31
CA LEU A 22 -2.88 5.23 5.92
C LEU A 22 -2.39 4.63 7.25
N PHE A 23 -2.77 5.27 8.36
CA PHE A 23 -2.42 4.81 9.70
C PHE A 23 -3.51 3.92 10.34
N GLY A 24 -3.14 3.17 11.38
CA GLY A 24 -4.08 2.47 12.25
C GLY A 24 -3.49 1.22 12.92
N PRO A 25 -4.12 0.70 13.99
CA PRO A 25 -3.64 -0.46 14.76
C PRO A 25 -3.38 -1.70 13.90
N ARG A 26 -2.57 -2.66 14.39
CA ARG A 26 -2.39 -3.94 13.68
C ARG A 26 -3.73 -4.66 13.53
N GLN A 27 -3.86 -5.47 12.46
CA GLN A 27 -5.05 -6.31 12.18
C GLN A 27 -6.38 -5.58 11.91
N THR A 28 -6.40 -4.26 11.68
CA THR A 28 -7.63 -3.52 11.29
C THR A 28 -8.04 -3.64 9.82
N GLY A 29 -7.37 -4.50 9.04
CA GLY A 29 -7.68 -4.73 7.62
C GLY A 29 -7.20 -3.64 6.65
N LYS A 30 -6.18 -2.84 7.01
CA LYS A 30 -5.59 -1.82 6.12
C LYS A 30 -5.05 -2.42 4.81
N SER A 31 -4.36 -3.55 4.87
CA SER A 31 -3.88 -4.25 3.67
C SER A 31 -5.03 -4.79 2.83
N THR A 32 -6.09 -5.28 3.46
CA THR A 32 -7.32 -5.69 2.78
C THR A 32 -7.95 -4.51 2.03
N LEU A 33 -8.10 -3.35 2.69
CA LEU A 33 -8.62 -2.13 2.06
C LEU A 33 -7.83 -1.75 0.80
N ILE A 34 -6.50 -1.67 0.89
CA ILE A 34 -5.64 -1.34 -0.26
C ILE A 34 -5.80 -2.37 -1.39
N ASN A 35 -5.79 -3.66 -1.07
CA ASN A 35 -5.92 -4.71 -2.08
C ASN A 35 -7.31 -4.76 -2.72
N THR A 36 -8.36 -4.37 -1.99
CA THR A 36 -9.73 -4.37 -2.52
C THR A 36 -10.02 -3.14 -3.36
N GLU A 37 -9.53 -1.95 -2.97
CA GLU A 37 -9.84 -0.71 -3.68
C GLU A 37 -8.80 -0.30 -4.73
N LEU A 38 -7.54 -0.74 -4.60
CA LEU A 38 -6.41 -0.18 -5.37
C LEU A 38 -5.54 -1.22 -6.08
N SER A 39 -5.90 -2.52 -6.03
CA SER A 39 -5.09 -3.58 -6.62
C SER A 39 -4.87 -3.43 -8.12
N GLU A 40 -5.83 -2.81 -8.83
CA GLU A 40 -5.75 -2.52 -10.26
C GLU A 40 -5.25 -1.10 -10.54
N THR A 41 -5.13 -0.25 -9.52
CA THR A 41 -4.79 1.17 -9.69
C THR A 41 -3.28 1.42 -9.72
N PHE A 42 -2.49 0.63 -9.00
CA PHE A 42 -1.05 0.83 -8.90
C PHE A 42 -0.25 -0.16 -9.74
N ALA A 43 0.56 0.36 -10.67
CA ALA A 43 1.52 -0.44 -11.42
C ALA A 43 2.69 -0.94 -10.55
N LEU A 44 3.05 -0.21 -9.48
CA LEU A 44 4.17 -0.52 -8.60
C LEU A 44 3.73 -0.52 -7.13
N SER A 45 4.18 -1.54 -6.39
CA SER A 45 3.90 -1.69 -4.97
C SER A 45 5.12 -2.26 -4.23
N TRP A 46 5.61 -1.51 -3.26
CA TRP A 46 6.74 -1.91 -2.43
C TRP A 46 6.28 -2.27 -1.02
N ASN A 47 6.54 -3.51 -0.61
CA ASN A 47 6.30 -3.96 0.76
C ASN A 47 7.63 -4.03 1.52
N LEU A 48 7.94 -2.97 2.27
CA LEU A 48 9.17 -2.87 3.07
C LEU A 48 9.22 -3.84 4.26
N LEU A 49 8.16 -4.62 4.52
CA LEU A 49 8.21 -5.74 5.46
C LEU A 49 8.84 -6.99 4.84
N LYS A 50 8.99 -7.05 3.51
CA LYS A 50 9.70 -8.16 2.83
C LYS A 50 11.21 -8.02 3.07
N GLY A 51 11.82 -9.05 3.66
CA GLY A 51 13.22 -9.04 4.10
C GLY A 51 14.22 -8.62 3.01
N LYS A 52 14.13 -9.20 1.82
CA LYS A 52 15.04 -8.89 0.70
C LYS A 52 14.94 -7.42 0.29
N LEU A 53 13.74 -6.95 -0.06
CA LEU A 53 13.51 -5.56 -0.47
C LEU A 53 13.98 -4.58 0.61
N ARG A 54 13.68 -4.85 1.87
CA ARG A 54 14.11 -4.01 3.00
C ARG A 54 15.64 -3.89 3.08
N LEU A 55 16.36 -4.99 2.91
CA LEU A 55 17.83 -4.98 2.97
C LEU A 55 18.44 -4.24 1.77
N GLU A 56 17.88 -4.40 0.57
CA GLU A 56 18.35 -3.67 -0.62
C GLU A 56 18.15 -2.16 -0.46
N VAL A 57 16.95 -1.72 -0.06
CA VAL A 57 16.64 -0.30 0.16
C VAL A 57 17.48 0.30 1.29
N GLN A 58 17.77 -0.47 2.33
CA GLN A 58 18.62 0.00 3.43
C GLN A 58 20.08 0.20 3.02
N ARG A 59 20.59 -0.62 2.07
CA ARG A 59 21.94 -0.51 1.53
C ARG A 59 22.05 0.59 0.47
N ASN A 60 21.04 0.69 -0.39
CA ASN A 60 20.95 1.70 -1.45
C ASN A 60 19.54 2.32 -1.45
N PRO A 61 19.36 3.52 -0.85
CA PRO A 61 18.08 4.22 -0.87
C PRO A 61 17.55 4.54 -2.27
N SER A 62 18.45 4.71 -3.26
CA SER A 62 18.08 4.97 -4.66
C SER A 62 17.43 3.77 -5.35
N TYR A 63 17.53 2.58 -4.75
CA TYR A 63 16.99 1.33 -5.31
C TYR A 63 15.50 1.43 -5.68
N LEU A 64 14.69 2.16 -4.91
CA LEU A 64 13.26 2.31 -5.25
C LEU A 64 13.05 3.14 -6.52
N THR A 65 13.83 4.19 -6.70
CA THR A 65 13.75 5.09 -7.86
C THR A 65 14.21 4.40 -9.14
N GLU A 66 15.18 3.48 -9.03
CA GLU A 66 15.70 2.69 -10.16
C GLU A 66 14.72 1.63 -10.69
N GLN A 67 13.61 1.37 -9.99
CA GLN A 67 12.59 0.38 -10.37
C GLN A 67 11.36 0.99 -11.06
N VAL A 68 11.34 2.32 -11.22
CA VAL A 68 10.26 3.09 -11.87
C VAL A 68 10.66 3.38 -13.31
#